data_AF-A0A520BWK0-F1
#
_entry.id   AF-A0A520BWK0-F1
#
_cell.length_a   1.000
_cell.length_b   1.000
_cell.length_c   1.000
_cell.angle_alpha   90.00
_cell.angle_beta   90.00
_cell.angle_gamma   90.00
#
_symmetry.space_group_name_H-M   'P 1'
#
loop_
_entity.id
_entity.type
_entity.pdbx_description
1 polymer ?
#
loop_
_entity_poly.entity_id
_entity_poly.type
_entity_poly.pdbx_seq_one_letter_code
_entity_poly.pdbx_strand_id
1 'polypeptide(L)'
;GREYKNYLAKNKNNLFYSSMEKVYQKLNLKMPEFKIDMEINIPLSRGLGSSSSAIVAGVFAANHFLNNQLTKAEMLNIANQIEGHPDNVSPCLMGGAIISMSENNQVYTQTIAIKNKFDFIAVIPDFELSTKEARKVLPAKIDFADSIFNSSRLAFLITSLMSGDNQLTSIALKDKLHEQYRGKLIKGFEEVKSAAIDNGAIGSVLSGAGPTIMVLAENNAQQIAEKMQEKWLTFGIKSRYEILSVDYQGCKIKD
;
A
#
# COMPACT_ATOMS: atom_id res chain seq x y z
N GLY A 1 -13.46 11.72 1.22
CA GLY A 1 -12.59 12.60 2.04
C GLY A 1 -11.88 13.63 1.17
N ARG A 2 -11.18 14.63 1.75
CA ARG A 2 -10.43 15.66 0.98
C ARG A 2 -9.46 15.07 -0.08
N GLU A 3 -8.86 13.92 0.20
CA GLU A 3 -8.01 13.16 -0.73
C GLU A 3 -8.73 12.79 -2.05
N TYR A 4 -9.99 12.39 -2.00
CA TYR A 4 -10.79 12.02 -3.18
C TYR A 4 -10.99 13.19 -4.14
N LYS A 5 -11.28 14.39 -3.59
CA LYS A 5 -11.48 15.60 -4.39
C LYS A 5 -10.20 16.01 -5.09
N ASN A 6 -9.06 15.82 -4.44
CA ASN A 6 -7.76 16.16 -4.99
C ASN A 6 -7.31 15.12 -6.01
N TYR A 7 -7.43 13.82 -5.73
CA TYR A 7 -6.97 12.77 -6.64
C TYR A 7 -7.56 12.85 -8.07
N LEU A 8 -8.86 13.11 -8.19
CA LEU A 8 -9.56 13.26 -9.48
C LEU A 8 -9.83 14.73 -9.86
N ALA A 9 -9.25 15.69 -9.15
CA ALA A 9 -9.47 17.11 -9.47
C ALA A 9 -9.00 17.41 -10.89
N LYS A 10 -9.83 18.08 -11.68
CA LYS A 10 -9.42 18.71 -12.95
C LYS A 10 -8.87 20.12 -12.73
N ASN A 11 -8.20 20.34 -11.59
CA ASN A 11 -7.64 21.62 -11.19
C ASN A 11 -6.30 21.42 -10.47
N LYS A 12 -5.68 22.52 -10.00
CA LYS A 12 -4.36 22.51 -9.36
C LYS A 12 -4.26 21.70 -8.07
N ASN A 13 -5.39 21.27 -7.49
CA ASN A 13 -5.40 20.36 -6.36
C ASN A 13 -5.20 18.90 -6.77
N ASN A 14 -5.03 18.60 -8.07
CA ASN A 14 -4.73 17.26 -8.54
C ASN A 14 -3.43 16.75 -7.91
N LEU A 15 -3.44 15.55 -7.30
CA LEU A 15 -2.25 15.01 -6.63
C LEU A 15 -1.08 14.86 -7.60
N PHE A 16 -1.31 14.32 -8.80
CA PHE A 16 -0.28 14.23 -9.83
C PHE A 16 0.28 15.61 -10.20
N TYR A 17 -0.59 16.59 -10.48
CA TYR A 17 -0.19 17.95 -10.84
C TYR A 17 0.58 18.65 -9.72
N SER A 18 0.06 18.60 -8.49
CA SER A 18 0.71 19.22 -7.32
C SER A 18 2.06 18.60 -7.01
N SER A 19 2.22 17.30 -7.26
CA SER A 19 3.50 16.60 -7.17
C SER A 19 4.51 17.05 -8.22
N MET A 20 4.07 17.26 -9.47
CA MET A 20 4.91 17.90 -10.49
C MET A 20 5.34 19.30 -10.04
N GLU A 21 4.39 20.12 -9.59
CA GLU A 21 4.65 21.50 -9.16
C GLU A 21 5.70 21.55 -8.03
N LYS A 22 5.65 20.59 -7.09
CA LYS A 22 6.62 20.47 -6.01
C LYS A 22 8.04 20.19 -6.49
N VAL A 23 8.20 19.39 -7.55
CA VAL A 23 9.51 19.13 -8.20
C VAL A 23 10.05 20.40 -8.84
N TYR A 24 9.24 21.11 -9.62
CA TYR A 24 9.64 22.39 -10.23
C TYR A 24 10.02 23.43 -9.19
N GLN A 25 9.24 23.56 -8.11
CA GLN A 25 9.55 24.45 -6.98
C GLN A 25 10.87 24.08 -6.31
N LYS A 26 11.13 22.78 -6.09
CA LYS A 26 12.37 22.30 -5.46
C LYS A 26 13.61 22.67 -6.27
N LEU A 27 13.48 22.72 -7.59
CA LEU A 27 14.56 23.08 -8.53
C LEU A 27 14.57 24.58 -8.88
N ASN A 28 13.71 25.40 -8.26
CA ASN A 28 13.56 26.83 -8.54
C ASN A 28 13.24 27.13 -10.02
N LEU A 29 12.43 26.26 -10.66
CA LEU A 29 12.00 26.39 -12.04
C LEU A 29 10.51 26.74 -12.11
N LYS A 30 10.12 27.45 -13.17
CA LYS A 30 8.70 27.68 -13.49
C LYS A 30 8.15 26.48 -14.25
N MET A 31 7.08 25.88 -13.74
CA MET A 31 6.39 24.80 -14.43
C MET A 31 5.66 25.35 -15.67
N PRO A 32 5.84 24.76 -16.87
CA PRO A 32 5.05 25.11 -18.05
C PRO A 32 3.61 24.61 -17.91
N GLU A 33 2.75 25.01 -18.84
CA GLU A 33 1.39 24.48 -18.91
C GLU A 33 1.41 23.05 -19.47
N PHE A 34 0.67 22.15 -18.82
CA PHE A 34 0.51 20.77 -19.25
C PHE A 34 -0.96 20.48 -19.54
N LYS A 35 -1.22 19.76 -20.62
CA LYS A 35 -2.45 18.99 -20.78
C LYS A 35 -2.17 17.59 -20.22
N ILE A 36 -2.98 17.16 -19.26
CA ILE A 36 -2.79 15.90 -18.54
C ILE A 36 -4.02 15.02 -18.76
N ASP A 37 -3.80 13.86 -19.36
CA ASP A 37 -4.78 12.79 -19.49
C ASP A 37 -4.32 11.63 -18.58
N MET A 38 -5.18 11.18 -17.66
CA MET A 38 -4.84 10.14 -16.67
C MET A 38 -5.78 8.95 -16.79
N GLU A 39 -5.20 7.76 -16.81
CA GLU A 39 -5.90 6.48 -16.66
C GLU A 39 -5.51 5.86 -15.32
N ILE A 40 -6.50 5.48 -14.52
CA ILE A 40 -6.28 5.02 -13.15
C ILE A 40 -7.04 3.73 -12.93
N ASN A 41 -6.28 2.64 -12.80
CA ASN A 41 -6.82 1.29 -12.63
C ASN A 41 -6.73 0.79 -11.18
N ILE A 42 -6.20 1.60 -10.26
CA ILE A 42 -6.09 1.27 -8.83
C ILE A 42 -7.35 1.76 -8.09
N PRO A 43 -8.09 0.88 -7.40
CA PRO A 43 -9.30 1.26 -6.67
C PRO A 43 -9.06 2.34 -5.62
N LEU A 44 -9.85 3.41 -5.69
CA LEU A 44 -9.76 4.56 -4.80
C LEU A 44 -10.24 4.24 -3.38
N SER A 45 -9.47 4.70 -2.38
CA SER A 45 -9.82 4.56 -0.96
C SER A 45 -10.14 3.11 -0.55
N ARG A 46 -9.39 2.16 -1.14
CA ARG A 46 -9.45 0.73 -0.82
C ARG A 46 -8.17 0.15 -0.19
N GLY A 47 -7.22 0.98 0.23
CA GLY A 47 -5.98 0.49 0.86
C GLY A 47 -4.88 0.02 -0.10
N LEU A 48 -5.04 0.21 -1.42
CA LEU A 48 -4.13 -0.27 -2.46
C LEU A 48 -3.13 0.80 -2.96
N GLY A 49 -2.84 1.85 -2.18
CA GLY A 49 -1.81 2.83 -2.52
C GLY A 49 -2.15 3.80 -3.67
N SER A 50 -3.43 3.94 -4.05
CA SER A 50 -3.86 4.80 -5.16
C SER A 50 -3.31 6.23 -5.10
N SER A 51 -3.35 6.90 -3.93
CA SER A 51 -2.80 8.26 -3.71
C SER A 51 -1.30 8.32 -4.00
N SER A 52 -0.53 7.45 -3.34
CA SER A 52 0.90 7.30 -3.54
C SER A 52 1.28 7.09 -5.00
N SER A 53 0.50 6.33 -5.77
CA SER A 53 0.74 6.13 -7.20
C SER A 53 0.63 7.41 -8.02
N ALA A 54 -0.36 8.27 -7.75
CA ALA A 54 -0.46 9.58 -8.44
C ALA A 54 0.69 10.52 -8.03
N ILE A 55 1.06 10.52 -6.75
CA ILE A 55 2.16 11.35 -6.24
C ILE A 55 3.48 10.94 -6.90
N VAL A 56 3.81 9.65 -6.86
CA VAL A 56 5.04 9.11 -7.45
C VAL A 56 5.04 9.35 -8.95
N ALA A 57 3.92 9.09 -9.65
CA ALA A 57 3.84 9.37 -11.08
C ALA A 57 4.07 10.84 -11.42
N GLY A 58 3.52 11.78 -10.64
CA GLY A 58 3.74 13.22 -10.85
C GLY A 58 5.18 13.64 -10.61
N VAL A 59 5.80 13.16 -9.51
CA VAL A 59 7.22 13.42 -9.22
C VAL A 59 8.12 12.85 -10.33
N PHE A 60 7.87 11.61 -10.73
CA PHE A 60 8.65 10.90 -11.73
C PHE A 60 8.53 11.55 -13.12
N ALA A 61 7.31 11.91 -13.53
CA ALA A 61 7.06 12.61 -14.79
C ALA A 61 7.73 13.99 -14.84
N ALA A 62 7.63 14.79 -13.76
CA ALA A 62 8.31 16.08 -13.71
C ALA A 62 9.83 15.95 -13.79
N ASN A 63 10.41 14.97 -13.07
CA ASN A 63 11.85 14.71 -13.17
C ASN A 63 12.25 14.31 -14.60
N HIS A 64 11.44 13.49 -15.27
CA HIS A 64 11.67 13.10 -16.65
C HIS A 64 11.65 14.29 -17.62
N PHE A 65 10.64 15.17 -17.55
CA PHE A 65 10.59 16.39 -18.35
C PHE A 65 11.74 17.37 -18.08
N LEU A 66 12.36 17.26 -16.92
CA LEU A 66 13.53 18.05 -16.52
C LEU A 66 14.85 17.33 -16.78
N ASN A 67 14.88 16.33 -17.67
CA ASN A 67 16.07 15.56 -18.05
C ASN A 67 16.70 14.77 -16.88
N ASN A 68 15.86 14.24 -15.99
CA ASN A 68 16.25 13.35 -14.88
C ASN A 68 17.29 13.96 -13.93
N GLN A 69 17.13 15.23 -13.55
CA GLN A 69 18.04 15.94 -12.65
C GLN A 69 18.06 15.39 -11.21
N LEU A 70 16.97 14.75 -10.77
CA LEU A 70 16.84 14.19 -9.43
C LEU A 70 17.18 12.71 -9.38
N THR A 71 17.88 12.31 -8.33
CA THR A 71 18.07 10.91 -7.95
C THR A 71 16.76 10.29 -7.44
N LYS A 72 16.67 8.94 -7.43
CA LYS A 72 15.53 8.23 -6.82
C LYS A 72 15.32 8.60 -5.35
N ALA A 73 16.40 8.81 -4.59
CA ALA A 73 16.31 9.22 -3.19
C ALA A 73 15.70 10.62 -3.03
N GLU A 74 16.08 11.57 -3.88
CA GLU A 74 15.48 12.92 -3.87
C GLU A 74 14.01 12.90 -4.30
N MET A 75 13.67 12.15 -5.35
CA MET A 75 12.27 11.93 -5.73
C MET A 75 11.45 11.32 -4.59
N LEU A 76 12.00 10.33 -3.90
CA LEU A 76 11.34 9.70 -2.75
C LEU A 76 11.13 10.69 -1.60
N ASN A 77 12.12 11.52 -1.30
CA ASN A 77 11.98 12.57 -0.26
C ASN A 77 10.87 13.56 -0.61
N ILE A 78 10.75 13.97 -1.88
CA ILE A 78 9.66 14.85 -2.34
C ILE A 78 8.31 14.14 -2.21
N ALA A 79 8.20 12.89 -2.69
CA ALA A 79 6.96 12.12 -2.59
C ALA A 79 6.52 11.91 -1.13
N ASN A 80 7.46 11.58 -0.24
CA ASN A 80 7.20 11.41 1.19
C ASN A 80 6.78 12.71 1.88
N GLN A 81 7.28 13.87 1.47
CA GLN A 81 6.81 15.17 1.99
C GLN A 81 5.34 15.45 1.66
N ILE A 82 4.83 14.87 0.57
CA ILE A 82 3.44 15.04 0.13
C ILE A 82 2.54 14.01 0.80
N GLU A 83 2.92 12.74 0.81
CA GLU A 83 2.13 11.65 1.39
C GLU A 83 2.18 11.64 2.94
N GLY A 84 3.33 12.01 3.50
CA GLY A 84 3.61 12.04 4.94
C GLY A 84 4.11 10.72 5.53
N HIS A 85 4.25 9.67 4.73
CA HIS A 85 4.83 8.39 5.13
C HIS A 85 5.44 7.63 3.95
N PRO A 86 6.53 6.86 4.16
CA PRO A 86 7.32 6.29 3.07
C PRO A 86 6.86 4.90 2.60
N ASP A 87 6.04 4.18 3.36
CA ASP A 87 5.70 2.77 3.15
C ASP A 87 4.92 2.47 1.86
N ASN A 88 4.18 3.45 1.31
CA ASN A 88 3.51 3.28 0.01
C ASN A 88 4.29 3.93 -1.14
N VAL A 89 4.86 5.12 -0.94
CA VAL A 89 5.63 5.81 -2.00
C VAL A 89 6.94 5.10 -2.34
N SER A 90 7.59 4.44 -1.37
CA SER A 90 8.86 3.72 -1.60
C SER A 90 8.70 2.54 -2.55
N PRO A 91 7.84 1.54 -2.29
CA PRO A 91 7.63 0.44 -3.24
C PRO A 91 7.01 0.91 -4.55
N CYS A 92 6.17 1.96 -4.54
CA CYS A 92 5.61 2.52 -5.77
C CYS A 92 6.68 3.12 -6.69
N LEU A 93 7.72 3.76 -6.13
CA LEU A 93 8.81 4.34 -6.92
C LEU A 93 9.88 3.30 -7.29
N MET A 94 10.21 2.38 -6.37
CA MET A 94 11.36 1.50 -6.53
C MET A 94 11.02 0.12 -7.08
N GLY A 95 9.79 -0.35 -6.89
CA GLY A 95 9.42 -1.75 -7.09
C GLY A 95 9.91 -2.65 -5.96
N GLY A 96 9.32 -3.84 -5.88
CA GLY A 96 9.65 -4.89 -4.92
C GLY A 96 9.03 -4.66 -3.53
N ALA A 97 9.52 -5.44 -2.57
CA ALA A 97 9.20 -5.26 -1.16
C ALA A 97 10.26 -4.38 -0.51
N ILE A 98 9.83 -3.27 0.10
CA ILE A 98 10.71 -2.23 0.62
C ILE A 98 10.46 -2.04 2.12
N ILE A 99 11.53 -2.06 2.91
CA ILE A 99 11.55 -1.52 4.27
C ILE A 99 11.94 -0.04 4.15
N SER A 100 11.24 0.83 4.87
CA SER A 100 11.54 2.26 4.87
C SER A 100 11.51 2.87 6.26
N MET A 101 12.36 3.86 6.48
CA MET A 101 12.37 4.70 7.69
C MET A 101 12.63 6.15 7.31
N SER A 102 12.23 7.08 8.18
CA SER A 102 12.50 8.50 8.02
C SER A 102 13.32 9.02 9.19
N GLU A 103 14.41 9.72 8.89
CA GLU A 103 15.31 10.32 9.88
C GLU A 103 15.77 11.67 9.32
N ASN A 104 15.68 12.76 10.09
CA ASN A 104 16.08 14.11 9.68
C ASN A 104 15.56 14.57 8.30
N ASN A 105 14.26 14.32 8.03
CA ASN A 105 13.59 14.60 6.74
C ASN A 105 14.16 13.85 5.52
N GLN A 106 14.93 12.79 5.75
CA GLN A 106 15.42 11.89 4.71
C GLN A 106 14.77 10.51 4.87
N VAL A 107 14.37 9.93 3.75
CA VAL A 107 13.85 8.57 3.67
C VAL A 107 15.00 7.62 3.34
N TYR A 108 15.15 6.59 4.15
CA TYR A 108 16.06 5.48 3.92
C TYR A 108 15.25 4.25 3.57
N THR A 109 15.71 3.51 2.56
CA THR A 109 15.01 2.34 2.05
C THR A 109 15.95 1.15 1.90
N GLN A 110 15.44 -0.03 2.17
CA GLN A 110 16.10 -1.29 1.87
C GLN A 110 15.13 -2.20 1.13
N THR A 111 15.52 -2.66 -0.06
CA THR A 111 14.80 -3.72 -0.76
C THR A 111 15.10 -5.05 -0.08
N ILE A 112 14.05 -5.83 0.17
CA ILE A 112 14.15 -7.20 0.65
C ILE A 112 13.83 -8.17 -0.48
N ALA A 113 14.60 -9.25 -0.54
CA ALA A 113 14.29 -10.36 -1.44
C ALA A 113 13.12 -11.16 -0.87
N ILE A 114 12.15 -11.48 -1.71
CA ILE A 114 11.12 -12.47 -1.39
C ILE A 114 11.54 -13.75 -2.10
N LYS A 115 11.88 -14.78 -1.30
CA LYS A 115 12.44 -16.04 -1.82
C LYS A 115 11.40 -16.86 -2.58
N ASN A 116 10.19 -16.92 -2.03
CA ASN A 116 9.10 -17.71 -2.59
C ASN A 116 8.28 -16.88 -3.57
N LYS A 117 7.62 -17.55 -4.51
CA LYS A 117 6.65 -16.92 -5.39
C LYS A 117 5.27 -17.03 -4.74
N PHE A 118 4.68 -15.90 -4.40
CA PHE A 118 3.34 -15.84 -3.85
C PHE A 118 2.35 -15.28 -4.87
N ASP A 119 1.13 -15.79 -4.82
CA ASP A 119 -0.05 -15.11 -5.29
C ASP A 119 -0.53 -14.16 -4.17
N PHE A 120 -0.64 -12.88 -4.51
CA PHE A 120 -1.20 -11.84 -3.64
C PHE A 120 -2.65 -11.60 -4.02
N ILE A 121 -3.59 -12.08 -3.21
CA ILE A 121 -5.01 -12.00 -3.50
C ILE A 121 -5.57 -10.78 -2.79
N ALA A 122 -5.95 -9.76 -3.54
CA ALA A 122 -6.59 -8.57 -3.01
C ALA A 122 -8.10 -8.73 -3.08
N VAL A 123 -8.76 -9.03 -1.95
CA VAL A 123 -10.23 -9.10 -1.87
C VAL A 123 -10.77 -7.74 -1.44
N ILE A 124 -11.46 -7.09 -2.38
CA ILE A 124 -11.88 -5.70 -2.32
C ILE A 124 -13.39 -5.65 -2.11
N PRO A 125 -13.88 -5.32 -0.90
CA PRO A 125 -15.32 -5.21 -0.65
C PRO A 125 -15.90 -3.97 -1.33
N ASP A 126 -17.20 -3.96 -1.58
CA ASP A 126 -17.92 -2.87 -2.24
C ASP A 126 -18.33 -1.73 -1.28
N PHE A 127 -17.41 -1.30 -0.43
CA PHE A 127 -17.51 -0.05 0.33
C PHE A 127 -16.13 0.59 0.54
N GLU A 128 -16.11 1.90 0.75
CA GLU A 128 -14.88 2.66 0.98
C GLU A 128 -14.62 2.83 2.47
N LEU A 129 -13.33 2.90 2.82
CA LEU A 129 -12.90 3.30 4.15
C LEU A 129 -11.82 4.39 3.99
N SER A 130 -12.06 5.57 4.55
CA SER A 130 -11.08 6.64 4.40
C SER A 130 -9.86 6.40 5.31
N THR A 131 -8.66 6.70 4.80
CA THR A 131 -7.40 6.62 5.57
C THR A 131 -7.49 7.42 6.87
N LYS A 132 -8.19 8.56 6.83
CA LYS A 132 -8.42 9.41 8.01
C LYS A 132 -9.23 8.70 9.09
N GLU A 133 -10.29 7.99 8.72
CA GLU A 133 -11.10 7.22 9.70
C GLU A 133 -10.33 6.04 10.25
N ALA A 134 -9.63 5.30 9.39
CA ALA A 134 -8.77 4.19 9.79
C ALA A 134 -7.60 4.61 10.70
N ARG A 135 -7.11 5.85 10.59
CA ARG A 135 -6.11 6.41 11.51
C ARG A 135 -6.69 6.84 12.85
N LYS A 136 -7.93 7.37 12.87
CA LYS A 136 -8.59 7.86 14.09
C LYS A 136 -8.87 6.77 15.12
N VAL A 137 -9.04 5.52 14.68
CA VAL A 137 -9.31 4.39 15.58
C VAL A 137 -8.06 3.83 16.26
N LEU A 138 -6.86 4.23 15.82
CA LEU A 138 -5.62 3.80 16.44
C LEU A 138 -5.43 4.53 17.78
N PRO A 139 -5.02 3.82 18.85
CA PRO A 139 -4.80 4.45 20.14
C PRO A 139 -3.53 5.31 20.11
N ALA A 140 -3.50 6.35 20.94
CA ALA A 140 -2.32 7.21 21.09
C ALA A 140 -1.17 6.52 21.87
N LYS A 141 -1.48 5.46 22.62
CA LYS A 141 -0.53 4.64 23.38
C LYS A 141 -0.84 3.18 23.15
N ILE A 142 0.20 2.37 23.10
CA ILE A 142 0.11 0.91 22.97
C ILE A 142 0.67 0.25 24.22
N ASP A 143 0.19 -0.94 24.52
CA ASP A 143 0.75 -1.75 25.59
C ASP A 143 2.17 -2.19 25.25
N PHE A 144 3.04 -2.20 26.25
CA PHE A 144 4.43 -2.64 26.08
C PHE A 144 4.52 -4.08 25.55
N ALA A 145 3.62 -4.95 26.01
CA ALA A 145 3.53 -6.33 25.54
C ALA A 145 3.18 -6.42 24.04
N ASP A 146 2.30 -5.55 23.54
CA ASP A 146 1.95 -5.49 22.13
C ASP A 146 3.08 -4.90 21.28
N SER A 147 3.84 -3.93 21.83
CA SER A 147 5.07 -3.45 21.21
C SER A 147 6.12 -4.56 21.05
N ILE A 148 6.37 -5.36 22.11
CA ILE A 148 7.29 -6.51 22.03
C ILE A 148 6.78 -7.53 21.00
N PHE A 149 5.47 -7.82 21.03
CA PHE A 149 4.84 -8.73 20.10
C PHE A 149 5.15 -8.30 18.66
N ASN A 150 4.74 -7.09 18.26
CA ASN A 150 4.92 -6.64 16.88
C ASN A 150 6.37 -6.49 16.45
N SER A 151 7.27 -6.01 17.31
CA SER A 151 8.70 -5.87 16.97
C SER A 151 9.34 -7.21 16.61
N SER A 152 9.03 -8.27 17.36
CA SER A 152 9.52 -9.61 17.04
C SER A 152 8.93 -10.13 15.72
N ARG A 153 7.63 -9.91 15.47
CA ARG A 153 6.96 -10.37 14.25
C ARG A 153 7.49 -9.66 13.02
N LEU A 154 7.78 -8.36 13.10
CA LEU A 154 8.42 -7.63 12.00
C LEU A 154 9.78 -8.24 11.63
N ALA A 155 10.63 -8.49 12.62
CA ALA A 155 11.94 -9.11 12.39
C ALA A 155 11.80 -10.50 11.73
N PHE A 156 10.90 -11.34 12.23
CA PHE A 156 10.64 -12.66 11.66
C PHE A 156 9.96 -12.60 10.29
N LEU A 157 9.11 -11.61 10.02
CA LEU A 157 8.46 -11.44 8.71
C LEU A 157 9.52 -11.17 7.64
N ILE A 158 10.43 -10.23 7.92
CA ILE A 158 11.52 -9.90 7.00
C ILE A 158 12.40 -11.13 6.74
N THR A 159 12.87 -11.80 7.80
CA THR A 159 13.79 -12.93 7.64
C THR A 159 13.12 -14.15 7.01
N SER A 160 11.85 -14.43 7.32
CA SER A 160 11.10 -15.54 6.72
C SER A 160 10.76 -15.33 5.25
N LEU A 161 10.42 -14.10 4.84
CA LEU A 161 10.26 -13.76 3.42
C LEU A 161 11.57 -13.95 2.65
N MET A 162 12.71 -13.59 3.25
CA MET A 162 14.04 -13.75 2.66
C MET A 162 14.52 -15.20 2.63
N SER A 163 14.15 -16.03 3.60
CA SER A 163 14.53 -17.45 3.67
C SER A 163 13.58 -18.37 2.91
N GLY A 164 12.34 -17.93 2.68
CA GLY A 164 11.27 -18.75 2.11
C GLY A 164 10.55 -19.64 3.13
N ASP A 165 10.64 -19.30 4.42
CA ASP A 165 9.96 -20.06 5.48
C ASP A 165 8.49 -19.62 5.60
N ASN A 166 7.59 -20.33 4.93
CA ASN A 166 6.15 -20.01 4.94
C ASN A 166 5.50 -20.23 6.29
N GLN A 167 5.99 -21.17 7.10
CA GLN A 167 5.45 -21.40 8.43
C GLN A 167 5.73 -20.21 9.33
N LEU A 168 6.98 -19.70 9.33
CA LEU A 168 7.33 -18.48 10.05
C LEU A 168 6.64 -17.25 9.45
N THR A 169 6.52 -17.16 8.12
CA THR A 169 5.79 -16.06 7.46
C THR A 169 4.35 -15.99 7.97
N SER A 170 3.64 -17.12 8.02
CA SER A 170 2.27 -17.21 8.53
C SER A 170 2.14 -16.69 9.97
N ILE A 171 3.08 -17.08 10.84
CA ILE A 171 3.10 -16.64 12.24
C ILE A 171 3.43 -15.14 12.35
N ALA A 172 4.36 -14.66 11.52
CA ALA A 172 4.89 -13.30 11.54
C ALA A 172 3.94 -12.25 10.97
N LEU A 173 2.95 -12.64 10.16
CA LEU A 173 1.92 -11.74 9.61
C LEU A 173 0.91 -11.23 10.67
N LYS A 174 0.93 -11.76 11.89
CA LYS A 174 0.01 -11.33 12.96
C LYS A 174 0.34 -9.91 13.44
N ASP A 175 -0.68 -9.07 13.51
CA ASP A 175 -0.56 -7.66 13.91
C ASP A 175 -1.45 -7.31 15.11
N LYS A 176 -0.88 -6.64 16.10
CA LYS A 176 -1.61 -6.02 17.21
C LYS A 176 -1.55 -4.50 17.22
N LEU A 177 -0.84 -3.85 16.31
CA LEU A 177 -0.76 -2.39 16.30
C LEU A 177 -1.88 -1.75 15.49
N HIS A 178 -2.39 -2.41 14.45
CA HIS A 178 -3.36 -1.82 13.54
C HIS A 178 -4.63 -2.64 13.39
N GLU A 179 -4.51 -3.93 13.07
CA GLU A 179 -5.66 -4.74 12.66
C GLU A 179 -6.75 -4.85 13.72
N GLN A 180 -6.39 -5.07 14.99
CA GLN A 180 -7.37 -5.17 16.08
C GLN A 180 -8.21 -3.90 16.27
N TYR A 181 -7.73 -2.75 15.80
CA TYR A 181 -8.44 -1.48 15.87
C TYR A 181 -9.18 -1.18 14.57
N ARG A 182 -8.50 -1.30 13.43
CA ARG A 182 -9.06 -0.99 12.10
C ARG A 182 -10.07 -2.03 11.63
N GLY A 183 -9.87 -3.30 11.97
CA GLY A 183 -10.78 -4.40 11.63
C GLY A 183 -12.20 -4.18 12.15
N LYS A 184 -12.37 -3.44 13.26
CA LYS A 184 -13.68 -3.06 13.82
C LYS A 184 -14.51 -2.18 12.88
N LEU A 185 -13.87 -1.49 11.94
CA LEU A 185 -14.54 -0.68 10.93
C LEU A 185 -15.01 -1.51 9.72
N ILE A 186 -14.62 -2.78 9.65
CA ILE A 186 -14.85 -3.67 8.53
C ILE A 186 -15.77 -4.80 8.98
N LYS A 187 -17.02 -4.77 8.53
CA LYS A 187 -18.00 -5.80 8.86
C LYS A 187 -17.56 -7.16 8.30
N GLY A 188 -17.46 -8.16 9.17
CA GLY A 188 -17.05 -9.53 8.82
C GLY A 188 -15.53 -9.71 8.68
N PHE A 189 -14.71 -8.76 9.14
CA PHE A 189 -13.26 -8.75 8.93
C PHE A 189 -12.57 -10.05 9.36
N GLU A 190 -12.77 -10.47 10.61
CA GLU A 190 -12.11 -11.67 11.14
C GLU A 190 -12.62 -12.94 10.46
N GLU A 191 -13.92 -13.04 10.21
CA GLU A 191 -14.52 -14.21 9.57
C GLU A 191 -14.06 -14.37 8.12
N VAL A 192 -13.90 -13.27 7.39
CA VAL A 192 -13.37 -13.27 6.02
C VAL A 192 -11.89 -13.62 6.01
N LYS A 193 -11.08 -13.11 6.96
CA LYS A 193 -9.68 -13.52 7.11
C LYS A 193 -9.55 -15.01 7.42
N SER A 194 -10.35 -15.52 8.36
CA SER A 194 -10.38 -16.95 8.70
C SER A 194 -10.75 -17.80 7.48
N ALA A 195 -11.73 -17.37 6.67
CA ALA A 195 -12.09 -18.09 5.45
C ALA A 195 -10.90 -18.26 4.50
N ALA A 196 -9.97 -17.30 4.44
CA ALA A 196 -8.75 -17.46 3.65
C ALA A 196 -7.83 -18.54 4.22
N ILE A 197 -7.58 -18.49 5.53
CA ILE A 197 -6.69 -19.44 6.23
C ILE A 197 -7.24 -20.87 6.16
N ASP A 198 -8.55 -21.04 6.39
CA ASP A 198 -9.24 -22.33 6.35
C ASP A 198 -9.17 -22.99 4.95
N ASN A 199 -8.89 -22.21 3.91
CA ASN A 199 -8.74 -22.68 2.53
C ASN A 199 -7.27 -22.69 2.04
N GLY A 200 -6.31 -22.63 2.96
CA GLY A 200 -4.90 -22.88 2.66
C GLY A 200 -4.07 -21.63 2.38
N ALA A 201 -4.55 -20.43 2.71
CA ALA A 201 -3.71 -19.23 2.69
C ALA A 201 -2.58 -19.30 3.72
N ILE A 202 -1.41 -18.77 3.36
CA ILE A 202 -0.27 -18.60 4.29
C ILE A 202 -0.62 -17.54 5.33
N GLY A 203 -1.23 -16.45 4.90
CA GLY A 203 -1.68 -15.41 5.79
C GLY A 203 -2.68 -14.47 5.12
N SER A 204 -3.48 -13.81 5.94
CA SER A 204 -4.49 -12.85 5.52
C SER A 204 -4.35 -11.61 6.38
N VAL A 205 -4.18 -10.46 5.76
CA VAL A 205 -3.91 -9.19 6.44
C VAL A 205 -4.71 -8.03 5.84
N LEU A 206 -4.90 -6.97 6.60
CA LEU A 206 -5.46 -5.71 6.12
C LEU A 206 -4.49 -5.05 5.15
N SER A 207 -4.95 -4.71 3.94
CA SER A 207 -4.14 -3.94 2.99
C SER A 207 -4.15 -2.45 3.39
N GLY A 208 -3.02 -1.97 3.93
CA GLY A 208 -2.84 -0.59 4.37
C GLY A 208 -3.88 -0.17 5.41
N ALA A 209 -4.68 0.85 5.07
CA ALA A 209 -5.77 1.35 5.91
C ALA A 209 -7.08 0.55 5.77
N GLY A 210 -7.17 -0.36 4.79
CA GLY A 210 -8.41 -1.04 4.43
C GLY A 210 -9.26 -0.33 3.38
N PRO A 211 -10.44 -0.89 3.04
CA PRO A 211 -11.01 -2.11 3.60
C PRO A 211 -10.62 -3.40 2.87
N THR A 212 -9.73 -3.32 1.87
CA THR A 212 -9.22 -4.53 1.18
C THR A 212 -8.47 -5.43 2.15
N ILE A 213 -8.71 -6.74 2.03
CA ILE A 213 -7.93 -7.77 2.70
C ILE A 213 -6.96 -8.35 1.66
N MET A 214 -5.68 -8.35 1.98
CA MET A 214 -4.62 -8.94 1.19
C MET A 214 -4.30 -10.33 1.74
N VAL A 215 -4.24 -11.32 0.85
CA VAL A 215 -3.91 -12.70 1.22
C VAL A 215 -2.65 -13.13 0.49
N LEU A 216 -1.76 -13.82 1.22
CA LEU A 216 -0.60 -14.49 0.66
C LEU A 216 -0.93 -15.98 0.53
N ALA A 217 -0.77 -16.52 -0.68
CA ALA A 217 -0.96 -17.94 -0.96
C ALA A 217 0.10 -18.44 -1.97
N GLU A 218 0.36 -19.74 -1.98
CA GLU A 218 1.17 -20.40 -3.02
C GLU A 218 0.33 -21.16 -4.04
N ASN A 219 -0.89 -21.55 -3.66
CA ASN A 219 -1.79 -22.37 -4.46
C ASN A 219 -3.24 -21.96 -4.16
N ASN A 220 -4.17 -22.43 -5.00
CA ASN A 220 -5.61 -22.27 -4.80
C ASN A 220 -6.10 -20.82 -4.68
N ALA A 221 -5.37 -19.86 -5.27
CA ALA A 221 -5.64 -18.44 -5.11
C ALA A 221 -7.08 -18.04 -5.48
N GLN A 222 -7.61 -18.58 -6.58
CA GLN A 222 -9.00 -18.37 -6.98
C GLN A 222 -9.99 -18.93 -5.96
N GLN A 223 -9.81 -20.18 -5.51
CA GLN A 223 -10.72 -20.80 -4.54
C GLN A 223 -10.72 -20.04 -3.21
N ILE A 224 -9.54 -19.62 -2.73
CA ILE A 224 -9.40 -18.79 -1.53
C ILE A 224 -10.20 -17.50 -1.69
N ALA A 225 -10.03 -16.81 -2.83
CA ALA A 225 -10.74 -15.57 -3.11
C ALA A 225 -12.26 -15.76 -3.11
N GLU A 226 -12.76 -16.78 -3.83
CA GLU A 226 -14.18 -17.11 -3.91
C GLU A 226 -14.77 -17.40 -2.52
N LYS A 227 -14.04 -18.14 -1.66
CA LYS A 227 -14.48 -18.42 -0.28
C LYS A 227 -14.53 -17.19 0.60
N MET A 228 -13.61 -16.25 0.41
CA MET A 228 -13.67 -14.94 1.06
C MET A 228 -14.86 -14.12 0.58
N GLN A 229 -15.15 -14.11 -0.73
CA GLN A 229 -16.31 -13.41 -1.28
C GLN A 229 -17.63 -14.01 -0.76
N GLU A 230 -17.77 -15.34 -0.78
CA GLU A 230 -18.92 -16.06 -0.21
C GLU A 230 -19.12 -15.66 1.25
N LYS A 231 -18.04 -15.65 2.06
CA LYS A 231 -18.10 -15.25 3.45
C LYS A 231 -18.55 -13.80 3.61
N TRP A 232 -18.02 -12.88 2.81
CA TRP A 232 -18.42 -11.47 2.90
C TRP A 232 -19.89 -11.26 2.50
N LEU A 233 -20.37 -12.05 1.54
CA LEU A 233 -21.76 -12.01 1.09
C LEU A 233 -22.74 -12.40 2.21
N THR A 234 -22.35 -13.28 3.15
CA THR A 234 -23.18 -13.58 4.34
C THR A 234 -23.37 -12.37 5.26
N PHE A 235 -22.51 -11.36 5.15
CA PHE A 235 -22.65 -10.07 5.84
C PHE A 235 -23.39 -9.02 4.98
N GLY A 236 -23.89 -9.40 3.80
CA GLY A 236 -24.60 -8.54 2.85
C GLY A 236 -23.67 -7.64 2.03
N ILE A 237 -22.38 -7.95 1.97
CA ILE A 237 -21.37 -7.12 1.28
C ILE A 237 -20.87 -7.89 0.07
N LYS A 238 -21.04 -7.29 -1.11
CA LYS A 238 -20.41 -7.78 -2.33
C LYS A 238 -18.94 -7.39 -2.32
N SER A 239 -18.12 -8.17 -3.02
CA SER A 239 -16.70 -7.89 -3.18
C SER A 239 -16.24 -8.38 -4.54
N ARG A 240 -15.09 -7.89 -5.00
CA ARG A 240 -14.33 -8.43 -6.13
C ARG A 240 -12.94 -8.84 -5.64
N TYR A 241 -12.18 -9.58 -6.44
CA TYR A 241 -10.80 -9.87 -6.12
C TYR A 241 -9.89 -9.70 -7.34
N GLU A 242 -8.61 -9.47 -7.05
CA GLU A 242 -7.52 -9.48 -8.02
C GLU A 242 -6.45 -10.46 -7.51
N ILE A 243 -5.88 -11.27 -8.40
CA ILE A 243 -4.73 -12.12 -8.10
C ILE A 243 -3.50 -11.43 -8.69
N LEU A 244 -2.59 -11.02 -7.81
CA LEU A 244 -1.48 -10.12 -8.11
C LEU A 244 -0.14 -10.82 -7.86
N SER A 245 0.90 -10.27 -8.47
CA SER A 245 2.29 -10.61 -8.14
C SER A 245 3.06 -9.34 -7.80
N VAL A 246 4.23 -9.49 -7.18
CA VAL A 246 5.09 -8.36 -6.81
C VAL A 246 5.62 -7.69 -8.08
N ASP A 247 5.35 -6.40 -8.23
CA ASP A 247 5.99 -5.57 -9.27
C ASP A 247 7.39 -5.15 -8.80
N TYR A 248 8.42 -5.69 -9.46
CA TYR A 248 9.82 -5.39 -9.17
C TYR A 248 10.39 -4.18 -9.95
N GLN A 249 9.61 -3.58 -10.84
CA GLN A 249 10.05 -2.42 -11.64
C GLN A 249 9.73 -1.10 -10.96
N GLY A 250 8.56 -1.02 -10.31
CA GLY A 250 8.03 0.24 -9.78
C GLY A 250 7.65 1.22 -10.90
N CYS A 251 7.74 2.52 -10.61
CA CYS A 251 7.38 3.56 -11.56
C CYS A 251 8.35 3.60 -12.76
N LYS A 252 7.79 3.67 -13.98
CA LYS A 252 8.53 3.72 -15.24
C LYS A 252 7.84 4.62 -16.27
N ILE A 253 8.63 5.14 -17.22
CA ILE A 253 8.09 5.70 -18.46
C ILE A 253 7.67 4.55 -19.38
N LYS A 254 6.56 4.73 -20.07
CA LYS A 254 6.10 3.83 -21.13
C LYS A 254 6.20 4.61 -22.44
N ASP A 255 7.12 4.19 -23.30
CA ASP A 255 7.25 4.69 -24.66
C ASP A 255 6.15 4.12 -25.59
#